data_AF-A0A2W6C0Z5-F1
#
_entry.id   AF-A0A2W6C0Z5-F1
#
_cell.length_a   1.000
_cell.length_b   1.000
_cell.length_c   1.000
_cell.angle_alpha   90.00
_cell.angle_beta   90.00
_cell.angle_gamma   90.00
#
_symmetry.space_group_name_H-M   'P 1'
#
loop_
_entity.id
_entity.type
_entity.pdbx_description
1 polymer ?
#
loop_
_entity_poly.entity_id
_entity_poly.type
_entity_poly.pdbx_seq_one_letter_code
_entity_poly.pdbx_strand_id
1 'polypeptide(L)'
;MLAVGSNASSGQLAYKYASWATDHIIPITSVRITGLAVAHSAHVSKPGYVPYLPVRSPLERDIELNALWLEAAQTQRMDETEPNYRRLSLRDLRAGNGTVRLESGDRVHTATLYAGRWGVLRLTPGGARVPATTQSRIFTLLSSQEWFQNIVPESLNGPEAAMWALGQDARRRGRVRQEMAERHLVTSDDLLV
;
A
#
# COMPACT_ATOMS: atom_id res chain seq x y z
N MET A 1 -2.95 -10.74 10.23
CA MET A 1 -3.09 -9.79 9.10
C MET A 1 -1.76 -9.66 8.38
N LEU A 2 -1.72 -9.74 7.06
CA LEU A 2 -0.53 -9.47 6.26
C LEU A 2 -0.35 -7.96 6.06
N ALA A 3 0.79 -7.45 6.49
CA ALA A 3 1.14 -6.05 6.39
C ALA A 3 1.98 -5.77 5.14
N VAL A 4 1.64 -4.67 4.48
CA VAL A 4 2.36 -4.10 3.34
C VAL A 4 2.68 -2.64 3.66
N GLY A 5 3.88 -2.20 3.32
CA GLY A 5 4.31 -0.81 3.54
C GLY A 5 4.38 -0.42 5.01
N SER A 6 3.88 0.77 5.35
CA SER A 6 3.97 1.35 6.71
C SER A 6 3.37 0.46 7.80
N ASN A 7 2.44 -0.45 7.47
CA ASN A 7 1.86 -1.38 8.43
C ASN A 7 2.85 -2.44 8.95
N ALA A 8 3.98 -2.64 8.28
CA ALA A 8 5.05 -3.50 8.75
C ALA A 8 6.00 -2.78 9.72
N SER A 9 5.89 -1.46 9.88
CA SER A 9 6.76 -0.68 10.75
C SER A 9 6.23 -0.67 12.19
N SER A 10 7.06 -1.12 13.14
CA SER A 10 6.75 -1.08 14.57
C SER A 10 6.45 0.34 15.06
N GLY A 11 7.19 1.35 14.59
CA GLY A 11 6.94 2.75 14.94
C GLY A 11 5.58 3.28 14.44
N GLN A 12 5.15 2.85 13.24
CA GLN A 12 3.82 3.19 12.73
C GLN A 12 2.70 2.46 13.48
N LEU A 13 2.93 1.21 13.88
CA LEU A 13 2.01 0.51 14.77
C LEU A 13 1.91 1.26 16.11
N ALA A 14 3.04 1.56 16.76
CA ALA A 14 3.06 2.34 18.00
C ALA A 14 2.28 3.66 17.86
N TYR A 15 2.46 4.39 16.76
CA TYR A 15 1.70 5.61 16.49
C TYR A 15 0.18 5.37 16.37
N LYS A 16 -0.24 4.32 15.66
CA LYS A 16 -1.67 3.97 15.49
C LYS A 16 -2.35 3.58 16.79
N TYR A 17 -1.61 2.95 17.70
CA TYR A 17 -2.08 2.45 18.99
C TYR A 17 -1.76 3.38 20.17
N ALA A 18 -1.10 4.53 19.94
CA ALA A 18 -0.67 5.44 21.00
C ALA A 18 -1.81 5.95 21.90
N SER A 19 -3.05 5.99 21.41
CA SER A 19 -4.23 6.43 22.17
C SER A 19 -4.88 5.30 23.01
N TRP A 20 -4.34 4.08 22.98
CA TRP A 20 -4.87 2.96 23.76
C TRP A 20 -4.22 2.93 25.15
N ALA A 21 -5.03 2.73 26.19
CA ALA A 21 -4.63 2.89 27.58
C ALA A 21 -3.79 1.72 28.15
N THR A 22 -3.71 0.61 27.43
CA THR A 22 -2.95 -0.59 27.85
C THR A 22 -1.76 -0.83 26.94
N ASP A 23 -0.71 -1.46 27.47
CA ASP A 23 0.41 -1.95 26.66
C ASP A 23 -0.10 -3.05 25.72
N HIS A 24 -0.19 -2.74 24.44
CA HIS A 24 -0.60 -3.70 23.42
C HIS A 24 0.62 -4.28 22.74
N ILE A 25 0.85 -5.56 23.01
CA ILE A 25 1.84 -6.34 22.27
C ILE A 25 1.20 -6.77 20.95
N ILE A 26 1.84 -6.45 19.83
CA ILE A 26 1.49 -6.96 18.51
C ILE A 26 2.67 -7.80 18.04
N PRO A 27 2.59 -9.13 18.11
CA PRO A 27 3.62 -9.98 17.55
C PRO A 27 3.69 -9.79 16.03
N ILE A 28 4.92 -9.71 15.52
CA ILE A 28 5.23 -9.56 14.09
C ILE A 28 6.13 -10.71 13.69
N THR A 29 5.75 -11.45 12.66
CA THR A 29 6.57 -12.55 12.11
C THR A 29 6.75 -12.38 10.61
N SER A 30 7.95 -12.66 10.09
CA SER A 30 8.15 -12.74 8.65
C SER A 30 7.41 -13.94 8.07
N VAL A 31 6.83 -13.76 6.89
CA VAL A 31 6.11 -14.80 6.15
C VAL A 31 6.41 -14.71 4.66
N ARG A 32 6.39 -15.86 3.99
CA ARG A 32 6.45 -15.95 2.53
C ARG A 32 5.05 -16.14 1.96
N ILE A 33 4.74 -15.45 0.87
CA ILE A 33 3.46 -15.56 0.19
C ILE A 33 3.65 -15.70 -1.33
N THR A 34 2.94 -16.66 -1.93
CA THR A 34 2.88 -16.82 -3.39
C THR A 34 1.66 -16.13 -4.00
N GLY A 35 1.78 -15.79 -5.29
CA GLY A 35 0.68 -15.25 -6.11
C GLY A 35 0.37 -13.78 -5.84
N LEU A 36 1.15 -13.11 -4.98
CA LEU A 36 1.05 -11.68 -4.72
C LEU A 36 2.36 -10.96 -5.06
N ALA A 37 2.23 -9.69 -5.42
CA ALA A 37 3.30 -8.72 -5.48
C ALA A 37 2.86 -7.43 -4.75
N VAL A 38 3.76 -6.47 -4.64
CA VAL A 38 3.47 -5.15 -4.06
C VAL A 38 3.68 -4.06 -5.11
N ALA A 39 2.73 -3.14 -5.21
CA ALA A 39 2.77 -2.03 -6.16
C ALA A 39 2.36 -0.71 -5.48
N HIS A 40 2.64 0.42 -6.14
CA HIS A 40 2.16 1.72 -5.68
C HIS A 40 0.66 1.88 -5.95
N SER A 41 -0.04 2.46 -4.98
CA SER A 41 -1.42 2.90 -5.14
C SER A 41 -1.49 4.14 -6.02
N ALA A 42 -2.57 4.28 -6.78
CA ALA A 42 -2.85 5.52 -7.52
C ALA A 42 -3.50 6.60 -6.63
N HIS A 43 -2.89 6.85 -5.46
CA HIS A 43 -3.24 7.99 -4.62
C HIS A 43 -2.05 8.45 -3.79
N VAL A 44 -2.13 9.69 -3.32
CA VAL A 44 -1.21 10.24 -2.32
C VAL A 44 -1.88 10.24 -0.96
N SER A 45 -1.21 9.68 0.05
CA SER A 45 -1.69 9.63 1.43
C SER A 45 -1.70 11.00 2.11
N LYS A 46 -2.34 11.09 3.28
CA LYS A 46 -2.38 12.33 4.08
C LYS A 46 -0.97 12.90 4.37
N PRO A 47 0.05 12.11 4.74
CA PRO A 47 1.40 12.64 4.96
C PRO A 47 2.17 12.97 3.67
N GLY A 48 1.58 12.78 2.49
CA GLY A 48 2.19 13.20 1.21
C GLY A 48 2.96 12.11 0.45
N TYR A 49 3.03 10.88 0.96
CA TYR A 49 3.69 9.77 0.27
C TYR A 49 2.72 8.96 -0.61
N VAL A 50 3.24 8.21 -1.60
CA VAL A 50 2.47 7.30 -2.46
C VAL A 50 2.46 5.90 -1.83
N PRO A 51 1.34 5.43 -1.25
CA PRO A 51 1.32 4.18 -0.50
C PRO A 51 1.52 2.95 -1.38
N TYR A 52 1.79 1.83 -0.73
CA TYR A 52 1.77 0.52 -1.38
C TYR A 52 0.42 -0.17 -1.22
N LEU A 53 0.16 -1.15 -2.08
CA LEU A 53 -0.92 -2.11 -1.92
C LEU A 53 -0.53 -3.48 -2.52
N PRO A 54 -1.09 -4.59 -2.01
CA PRO A 54 -0.90 -5.90 -2.59
C PRO A 54 -1.62 -6.00 -3.94
N VAL A 55 -0.98 -6.61 -4.92
CA VAL A 55 -1.56 -6.90 -6.24
C VAL A 55 -1.40 -8.36 -6.56
N ARG A 56 -2.29 -8.90 -7.38
CA ARG A 56 -2.11 -10.25 -7.93
C ARG A 56 -0.83 -10.30 -8.78
N SER A 57 -0.06 -11.36 -8.58
CA SER A 57 1.09 -11.71 -9.40
C SER A 57 0.85 -13.08 -10.03
N PRO A 58 0.90 -13.22 -11.36
CA PRO A 58 0.82 -14.52 -12.01
C PRO A 58 2.11 -15.33 -11.87
N LEU A 59 3.19 -14.73 -11.34
CA LEU A 59 4.46 -15.42 -11.15
C LEU A 59 4.42 -16.26 -9.88
N GLU A 60 4.88 -17.51 -9.96
CA GLU A 60 5.07 -18.41 -8.81
C GLU A 60 6.33 -18.04 -8.01
N ARG A 61 6.49 -16.76 -7.68
CA ARG A 61 7.56 -16.30 -6.80
C ARG A 61 6.99 -15.93 -5.46
N ASP A 62 7.63 -16.45 -4.42
CA ASP A 62 7.41 -16.01 -3.05
C ASP A 62 7.88 -14.56 -2.92
N ILE A 63 7.07 -13.74 -2.27
CA ILE A 63 7.52 -12.48 -1.68
C ILE A 63 7.49 -12.59 -0.16
N GLU A 64 8.35 -11.83 0.48
CA GLU A 64 8.37 -11.72 1.94
C GLU A 64 7.45 -10.58 2.40
N LEU A 65 6.61 -10.85 3.38
CA LEU A 65 5.75 -9.88 4.06
C LEU A 65 5.82 -10.10 5.58
N ASN A 66 5.25 -9.17 6.33
CA ASN A 66 5.09 -9.30 7.77
C ASN A 66 3.66 -9.72 8.12
N ALA A 67 3.50 -10.77 8.93
CA ALA A 67 2.24 -11.10 9.55
C ALA A 67 2.16 -10.42 10.92
N LEU A 68 1.13 -9.59 11.09
CA LEU A 68 0.72 -9.02 12.38
C LEU A 68 -0.30 -9.95 13.02
N TRP A 69 -0.01 -10.43 14.22
CA TRP A 69 -0.92 -11.25 15.01
C TRP A 69 -1.80 -10.33 15.85
N LEU A 70 -2.97 -10.01 15.32
CA LEU A 70 -3.87 -9.03 15.89
C LEU A 70 -5.08 -9.71 16.53
N GLU A 71 -5.43 -9.27 17.73
CA GLU A 71 -6.71 -9.58 18.35
C GLU A 71 -7.86 -8.80 17.69
N ALA A 72 -9.10 -9.12 18.04
CA ALA A 72 -10.29 -8.51 17.45
C ALA A 72 -10.31 -6.98 17.61
N ALA A 73 -10.02 -6.47 18.80
CA ALA A 73 -9.99 -5.03 19.05
C ALA A 73 -8.88 -4.35 18.24
N GLN A 74 -7.68 -4.94 18.21
CA GLN A 74 -6.55 -4.41 17.44
C GLN A 74 -6.87 -4.39 15.94
N THR A 75 -7.54 -5.43 15.47
CA THR A 75 -8.02 -5.58 14.10
C THR A 75 -9.03 -4.48 13.73
N GLN A 76 -9.96 -4.14 14.61
CA GLN A 76 -10.89 -3.01 14.41
C GLN A 76 -10.15 -1.67 14.39
N ARG A 77 -9.19 -1.46 15.30
CA ARG A 77 -8.37 -0.24 15.31
C ARG A 77 -7.60 -0.06 14.00
N MET A 78 -7.05 -1.14 13.45
CA MET A 78 -6.43 -1.07 12.13
C MET A 78 -7.41 -0.60 11.05
N ASP A 79 -8.66 -1.09 11.04
CA ASP A 79 -9.66 -0.66 10.05
C ASP A 79 -9.91 0.84 10.12
N GLU A 80 -10.04 1.39 11.34
CA GLU A 80 -10.23 2.82 11.57
C GLU A 80 -9.08 3.66 11.00
N THR A 81 -7.85 3.14 11.08
CA THR A 81 -6.65 3.84 10.59
C THR A 81 -6.45 3.72 9.08
N GLU A 82 -7.19 2.85 8.40
CA GLU A 82 -7.01 2.51 6.98
C GLU A 82 -8.23 2.86 6.10
N PRO A 83 -8.77 4.09 6.15
CA PRO A 83 -9.99 4.44 5.41
C PRO A 83 -9.83 4.35 3.89
N ASN A 84 -8.60 4.41 3.38
CA ASN A 84 -8.27 4.26 1.96
C ASN A 84 -8.17 2.81 1.49
N TYR A 85 -8.42 1.86 2.39
CA TYR A 85 -8.32 0.44 2.11
C TYR A 85 -9.61 -0.28 2.51
N ARG A 86 -9.75 -1.50 2.01
CA ARG A 86 -10.74 -2.49 2.46
C ARG A 86 -9.99 -3.72 2.95
N ARG A 87 -10.39 -4.28 4.08
CA ARG A 87 -9.85 -5.55 4.53
C ARG A 87 -10.47 -6.69 3.72
N LEU A 88 -9.64 -7.60 3.24
CA LEU A 88 -10.04 -8.82 2.53
C LEU A 88 -9.51 -10.05 3.25
N SER A 89 -10.26 -11.15 3.23
CA SER A 89 -9.72 -12.46 3.60
C SER A 89 -8.90 -13.03 2.45
N LEU A 90 -7.83 -13.78 2.75
CA LEU A 90 -7.13 -14.55 1.71
C LEU A 90 -8.05 -15.55 1.01
N ARG A 91 -9.11 -16.00 1.68
CA ARG A 91 -10.12 -16.91 1.11
C ARG A 91 -10.95 -16.24 0.01
N ASP A 92 -11.04 -14.91 0.01
CA ASP A 92 -11.81 -14.15 -0.98
C ASP A 92 -10.98 -13.82 -2.23
N LEU A 93 -9.67 -14.09 -2.20
CA LEU A 93 -8.80 -13.82 -3.32
C LEU A 93 -9.02 -14.81 -4.47
N ARG A 94 -8.73 -14.38 -5.71
CA ARG A 94 -8.70 -15.27 -6.86
C ARG A 94 -7.84 -16.51 -6.59
N ALA A 95 -8.31 -17.67 -7.07
CA ALA A 95 -7.64 -18.95 -6.91
C ALA A 95 -6.17 -18.89 -7.39
N GLY A 96 -5.28 -19.52 -6.62
CA GLY A 96 -3.83 -19.50 -6.85
C GLY A 96 -3.08 -18.38 -6.12
N ASN A 97 -3.78 -17.42 -5.50
CA ASN A 97 -3.17 -16.39 -4.68
C ASN A 97 -3.23 -16.75 -3.18
N GLY A 98 -2.23 -16.33 -2.40
CA GLY A 98 -2.38 -16.27 -0.94
C GLY A 98 -1.97 -17.52 -0.17
N THR A 99 -1.10 -18.38 -0.73
CA THR A 99 -0.47 -19.40 0.13
C THR A 99 0.58 -18.73 1.00
N VAL A 100 0.31 -18.63 2.29
CA VAL A 100 1.20 -18.03 3.28
C VAL A 100 1.95 -19.14 4.02
N ARG A 101 3.26 -18.97 4.19
CA ARG A 101 4.14 -19.85 4.95
C ARG A 101 4.94 -19.05 5.97
N LEU A 102 5.00 -19.57 7.20
CA LEU A 102 5.93 -19.09 8.22
C LEU A 102 7.37 -19.50 7.88
N GLU A 103 8.35 -18.90 8.56
CA GLU A 103 9.76 -19.32 8.45
C GLU A 103 9.97 -20.79 8.84
N SER A 104 9.16 -21.33 9.76
CA SER A 104 9.15 -22.75 10.11
C SER A 104 8.73 -23.68 8.97
N GLY A 105 8.14 -23.13 7.90
CA GLY A 105 7.53 -23.88 6.80
C GLY A 105 6.03 -24.14 7.00
N ASP A 106 5.50 -23.89 8.19
CA ASP A 106 4.08 -24.07 8.50
C ASP A 106 3.20 -23.17 7.65
N ARG A 107 2.05 -23.70 7.22
CA ARG A 107 1.09 -22.96 6.42
C ARG A 107 0.15 -22.17 7.31
N VAL A 108 -0.06 -20.89 6.98
CA VAL A 108 -1.09 -20.07 7.61
C VAL A 108 -2.38 -20.22 6.80
N HIS A 109 -3.37 -20.89 7.39
CA HIS A 109 -4.64 -21.23 6.72
C HIS A 109 -5.62 -20.05 6.61
N THR A 110 -5.44 -19.04 7.45
CA THR A 110 -6.30 -17.85 7.49
C THR A 110 -5.47 -16.62 7.72
N ALA A 111 -5.61 -15.64 6.84
CA ALA A 111 -5.08 -14.31 7.06
C ALA A 111 -5.94 -13.30 6.30
N THR A 112 -5.74 -12.04 6.63
CA THR A 112 -6.39 -10.89 6.01
C THR A 112 -5.34 -9.94 5.48
N LEU A 113 -5.68 -9.14 4.48
CA LEU A 113 -4.84 -8.05 3.96
C LEU A 113 -5.69 -6.82 3.68
N TYR A 114 -5.05 -5.67 3.47
CA TYR A 114 -5.72 -4.44 3.05
C TYR A 114 -5.53 -4.21 1.54
N ALA A 115 -6.62 -4.24 0.79
CA ALA A 115 -6.65 -3.87 -0.64
C ALA A 115 -6.99 -2.38 -0.79
N GLY A 116 -6.30 -1.69 -1.70
CA GLY A 116 -6.47 -0.24 -1.88
C GLY A 116 -7.78 0.11 -2.59
N ARG A 117 -8.41 1.22 -2.21
CA ARG A 117 -9.63 1.73 -2.84
C ARG A 117 -9.39 2.51 -4.13
N TRP A 118 -8.15 2.95 -4.35
CA TRP A 118 -7.80 3.89 -5.41
C TRP A 118 -7.16 3.22 -6.64
N GLY A 119 -7.10 1.89 -6.67
CA GLY A 119 -6.41 1.16 -7.71
C GLY A 119 -4.88 1.28 -7.65
N VAL A 120 -4.24 0.70 -8.65
CA VAL A 120 -2.79 0.58 -8.80
C VAL A 120 -2.29 1.60 -9.82
N LEU A 121 -1.16 2.24 -9.51
CA LEU A 121 -0.54 3.23 -10.37
C LEU A 121 0.17 2.58 -11.57
N ARG A 122 0.06 3.23 -12.73
CA ARG A 122 0.90 3.08 -13.92
C ARG A 122 1.53 4.46 -14.23
N LEU A 123 2.67 4.49 -14.91
CA LEU A 123 3.27 5.76 -15.36
C LEU A 123 2.81 6.18 -16.76
N THR A 124 2.29 5.24 -17.53
CA THR A 124 1.76 5.48 -18.87
C THR A 124 0.43 4.73 -19.06
N PRO A 125 -0.48 5.25 -19.89
CA PRO A 125 -1.72 4.54 -20.24
C PRO A 125 -1.39 3.16 -20.81
N GLY A 126 -1.99 2.11 -20.26
CA GLY A 126 -1.73 0.72 -20.69
C GLY A 126 -0.37 0.15 -20.28
N GLY A 127 0.55 0.95 -19.72
CA GLY A 127 1.89 0.50 -19.29
C GLY A 127 1.87 -0.41 -18.06
N ALA A 128 3.00 -1.00 -17.67
CA ALA A 128 3.04 -1.88 -16.50
C ALA A 128 2.65 -1.14 -15.20
N ARG A 129 2.14 -1.90 -14.22
CA ARG A 129 1.98 -1.42 -12.83
C ARG A 129 3.32 -0.96 -12.29
N VAL A 130 3.33 0.12 -11.52
CA VAL A 130 4.56 0.56 -10.85
C VAL A 130 4.82 -0.36 -9.65
N PRO A 131 5.88 -1.19 -9.69
CA PRO A 131 6.22 -2.06 -8.56
C PRO A 131 6.62 -1.21 -7.35
N ALA A 132 6.56 -1.80 -6.16
CA ALA A 132 7.01 -1.13 -4.94
C ALA A 132 8.46 -0.64 -5.09
N THR A 133 8.68 0.66 -4.85
CA THR A 133 9.99 1.29 -4.84
C THR A 133 10.02 2.41 -3.81
N THR A 134 11.18 3.01 -3.56
CA THR A 134 11.31 4.06 -2.55
C THR A 134 10.45 5.27 -2.89
N GLN A 135 10.05 6.02 -1.86
CA GLN A 135 9.30 7.27 -2.05
C GLN A 135 10.08 8.26 -2.92
N SER A 136 11.38 8.39 -2.68
CA SER A 136 12.28 9.18 -3.54
C SER A 136 12.17 8.76 -5.01
N ARG A 137 12.25 7.45 -5.31
CA ARG A 137 12.20 6.96 -6.68
C ARG A 137 10.84 7.18 -7.34
N ILE A 138 9.72 6.92 -6.67
CA ILE A 138 8.40 7.14 -7.28
C ILE A 138 8.14 8.63 -7.54
N PHE A 139 8.58 9.52 -6.64
CA PHE A 139 8.44 10.96 -6.89
C PHE A 139 9.37 11.44 -8.00
N THR A 140 10.58 10.90 -8.16
CA THR A 140 11.39 11.18 -9.36
C THR A 140 10.67 10.77 -10.64
N LEU A 141 9.98 9.63 -10.65
CA LEU A 141 9.22 9.15 -11.80
C LEU A 141 7.96 9.99 -12.07
N LEU A 142 7.28 10.47 -11.03
CA LEU A 142 6.14 11.37 -11.18
C LEU A 142 6.59 12.76 -11.63
N SER A 143 7.70 13.27 -11.06
CA SER A 143 8.31 14.55 -11.45
C SER A 143 8.80 14.57 -12.89
N SER A 144 8.98 13.44 -13.56
CA SER A 144 9.29 13.45 -15.01
C SER A 144 8.05 13.70 -15.88
N GLN A 145 6.86 13.74 -15.29
CA GLN A 145 5.61 13.99 -15.98
C GLN A 145 5.23 15.47 -15.87
N GLU A 146 5.06 16.14 -17.02
CA GLU A 146 4.69 17.56 -17.08
C GLU A 146 3.41 17.87 -16.28
N TRP A 147 2.40 17.01 -16.38
CA TRP A 147 1.13 17.18 -15.66
C TRP A 147 1.31 17.18 -14.14
N PHE A 148 2.26 16.40 -13.64
CA PHE A 148 2.53 16.32 -12.21
C PHE A 148 3.27 17.57 -11.75
N GLN A 149 4.25 18.05 -12.53
CA GLN A 149 4.95 19.32 -12.26
C GLN A 149 3.98 20.51 -12.24
N ASN A 150 2.98 20.52 -13.13
CA ASN A 150 1.96 21.58 -13.18
C ASN A 150 1.09 21.62 -11.91
N ILE A 151 0.92 20.48 -11.22
CA ILE A 151 0.14 20.40 -9.97
C ILE A 151 1.02 20.55 -8.74
N VAL A 152 2.26 20.07 -8.81
CA VAL A 152 3.24 20.02 -7.72
C VAL A 152 4.58 20.59 -8.23
N PRO A 153 4.67 21.91 -8.48
CA PRO A 153 5.89 22.51 -9.03
C PRO A 153 7.09 22.34 -8.08
N GLU A 154 6.87 22.18 -6.78
CA GLU A 154 7.90 21.88 -5.78
C GLU A 154 8.62 20.54 -6.07
N SER A 155 8.04 19.67 -6.90
CA SER A 155 8.65 18.41 -7.27
C SER A 155 9.91 18.57 -8.13
N LEU A 156 10.12 19.75 -8.71
CA LEU A 156 11.37 20.16 -9.37
C LEU A 156 12.51 20.39 -8.37
N ASN A 157 12.19 20.68 -7.10
CA ASN A 157 13.17 20.84 -6.02
C ASN A 157 13.51 19.51 -5.33
N GLY A 158 12.92 18.40 -5.80
CA GLY A 158 13.19 17.05 -5.32
C GLY A 158 11.99 16.35 -4.67
N PRO A 159 12.11 15.02 -4.43
CA PRO A 159 11.06 14.20 -3.85
C PRO A 159 10.53 14.70 -2.50
N GLU A 160 11.41 15.15 -1.61
CA GLU A 160 11.06 15.60 -0.27
C GLU A 160 10.19 16.87 -0.31
N ALA A 161 10.51 17.79 -1.22
CA ALA A 161 9.73 19.00 -1.45
C ALA A 161 8.34 18.68 -2.02
N ALA A 162 8.26 17.73 -2.97
CA ALA A 162 6.99 17.24 -3.50
C ALA A 162 6.11 16.62 -2.39
N MET A 163 6.69 15.71 -1.60
CA MET A 163 6.00 15.04 -0.49
C MET A 163 5.53 16.04 0.55
N TRP A 164 6.38 17.00 0.93
CA TRP A 164 6.02 18.05 1.88
C TRP A 164 4.83 18.85 1.37
N ALA A 165 4.91 19.38 0.14
CA ALA A 165 3.83 20.18 -0.46
C ALA A 165 2.51 19.39 -0.53
N LEU A 166 2.59 18.12 -0.95
CA LEU A 166 1.44 17.22 -0.99
C LEU A 166 0.92 16.89 0.41
N GLY A 167 1.76 16.80 1.43
CA GLY A 167 1.35 16.59 2.82
C GLY A 167 0.52 17.74 3.36
N GLN A 168 0.86 18.98 2.98
CA GLN A 168 0.17 20.19 3.45
C GLN A 168 -1.17 20.47 2.75
N ASP A 169 -1.39 19.95 1.53
CA ASP A 169 -2.54 20.34 0.71
C ASP A 169 -3.42 19.16 0.27
N ALA A 170 -4.56 19.01 0.94
CA ALA A 170 -5.54 17.96 0.64
C ALA A 170 -6.20 18.13 -0.73
N ARG A 171 -6.40 19.37 -1.20
CA ARG A 171 -7.00 19.63 -2.51
C ARG A 171 -6.02 19.23 -3.61
N ARG A 172 -4.74 19.55 -3.44
CA ARG A 172 -3.67 19.16 -4.36
C ARG A 172 -3.52 17.64 -4.46
N ARG A 173 -3.55 16.90 -3.35
CA ARG A 173 -3.60 15.43 -3.38
C ARG A 173 -4.81 14.91 -4.15
N GLY A 174 -5.97 15.54 -3.96
CA GLY A 174 -7.19 15.23 -4.70
C GLY A 174 -7.03 15.45 -6.20
N ARG A 175 -6.39 16.54 -6.61
CA ARG A 175 -6.09 16.86 -8.02
C ARG A 175 -5.11 15.87 -8.65
N VAL A 176 -4.02 15.51 -7.95
CA VAL A 176 -3.09 14.47 -8.44
C VAL A 176 -3.82 13.15 -8.71
N ARG A 177 -4.66 12.71 -7.77
CA ARG A 177 -5.45 11.49 -7.92
C ARG A 177 -6.44 11.59 -9.09
N GLN A 178 -7.09 12.74 -9.27
CA GLN A 178 -8.00 12.99 -10.37
C GLN A 178 -7.27 12.90 -11.73
N GLU A 179 -6.12 13.55 -11.87
CA GLU A 179 -5.33 13.46 -13.10
C GLU A 179 -4.86 12.04 -13.40
N MET A 180 -4.44 11.27 -12.39
CA MET A 180 -4.08 9.86 -12.59
C MET A 180 -5.25 9.08 -13.22
N ALA A 181 -6.49 9.34 -12.79
CA ALA A 181 -7.67 8.70 -13.35
C ALA A 181 -7.99 9.20 -14.77
N GLU A 182 -8.05 10.51 -14.99
CA GLU A 182 -8.36 11.13 -16.29
C GLU A 182 -7.36 10.74 -17.37
N ARG A 183 -6.10 10.51 -16.98
CA ARG A 183 -5.02 10.06 -17.86
C ARG A 183 -4.94 8.55 -18.01
N HIS A 184 -5.90 7.79 -17.47
CA HIS A 184 -5.91 6.32 -17.54
C HIS A 184 -4.64 5.66 -16.96
N LEU A 185 -4.09 6.26 -15.90
CA LEU A 185 -2.92 5.77 -15.16
C LEU A 185 -3.30 4.84 -13.99
N VAL A 186 -4.59 4.56 -13.81
CA VAL A 186 -5.13 3.71 -12.75
C VAL A 186 -5.53 2.35 -13.32
N THR A 187 -5.18 1.27 -12.63
CA THR A 187 -5.60 -0.09 -12.99
C THR A 187 -6.04 -0.89 -11.77
N SER A 188 -6.68 -2.03 -12.02
CA SER A 188 -7.12 -2.97 -10.99
C SER A 188 -5.94 -3.64 -10.27
N ASP A 189 -6.14 -4.03 -9.01
CA ASP A 189 -5.22 -4.88 -8.23
C ASP A 189 -5.33 -6.37 -8.58
N ASP A 190 -6.41 -6.75 -9.27
CA ASP A 190 -6.79 -8.10 -9.68
C ASP A 190 -6.82 -9.13 -8.54
N LEU A 191 -7.07 -8.66 -7.30
CA LEU A 191 -7.12 -9.52 -6.12
C LEU A 191 -8.41 -10.34 -6.04
N LEU A 192 -9.54 -9.74 -6.41
CA LEU A 192 -10.87 -10.35 -6.34
C LEU A 192 -11.34 -10.88 -7.72
N VAL A 193 -12.19 -11.90 -7.69
CA VAL A 193 -12.85 -12.51 -8.87
C VAL A 193 -13.81 -11.54 -9.52
#